data_AF-A0A7V5UJX4-F1
#
_entry.id   AF-A0A7V5UJX4-F1
#
_cell.length_a   1.000
_cell.length_b   1.000
_cell.length_c   1.000
_cell.angle_alpha   90.00
_cell.angle_beta   90.00
_cell.angle_gamma   90.00
#
_symmetry.space_group_name_H-M   'P 1'
#
loop_
_entity.id
_entity.type
_entity.pdbx_description
1 polymer ?
#
loop_
_entity_poly.entity_id
_entity_poly.type
_entity_poly.pdbx_seq_one_letter_code
_entity_poly.pdbx_strand_id
1 'polypeptide(L)'
;MIYRSAGCFVLLLSCLVAIPAASGSENLAQSLEVLRHVALDGKDNAAAARAWKVVAAADAERLPEILSAIDGATPLGANWLRTAAEAIAERELREKRALPREALQAFVLDTNHHPRARYLAYRWLVRSIPKVKEELLPKLAQDPSVELRREAVARLIAEASKIDAKARPNDAVSAYRRALEASRDEDQVRKIAAALEKLGQKVDLPRHFGFLTDWKLIAPFDNSGRRGFDTVYPPERELNEKATYKGKTGIVRWQAYHTDHPFGLVDF
;
A
#
# COMPACT_ATOMS: atom_id res chain seq x y z
N MET A 1 53.85 -72.11 -35.21
CA MET A 1 52.82 -71.52 -36.09
C MET A 1 51.50 -72.15 -35.68
N ILE A 2 50.53 -71.48 -35.06
CA ILE A 2 49.92 -70.17 -35.35
C ILE A 2 49.39 -69.58 -34.03
N TYR A 3 49.69 -68.32 -33.76
CA TYR A 3 49.06 -67.47 -32.74
C TYR A 3 47.61 -67.16 -33.11
N ARG A 4 46.64 -67.22 -32.17
CA ARG A 4 45.44 -66.36 -32.22
C ARG A 4 44.98 -65.94 -30.81
N SER A 5 44.69 -64.65 -30.74
CA SER A 5 44.66 -63.78 -29.57
C SER A 5 43.41 -63.91 -28.72
N ALA A 6 43.59 -63.66 -27.42
CA ALA A 6 42.53 -63.42 -26.45
C ALA A 6 41.80 -62.10 -26.75
N GLY A 7 40.47 -62.15 -26.82
CA GLY A 7 39.60 -60.97 -26.83
C GLY A 7 38.91 -60.83 -25.48
N CYS A 8 39.43 -59.95 -24.63
CA CYS A 8 38.82 -59.59 -23.35
C CYS A 8 37.72 -58.54 -23.63
N PHE A 9 36.45 -58.94 -23.54
CA PHE A 9 35.31 -58.03 -23.73
C PHE A 9 35.00 -57.36 -22.38
N VAL A 10 35.55 -56.17 -22.16
CA VAL A 10 35.22 -55.33 -21.00
C VAL A 10 33.90 -54.62 -21.29
N LEU A 11 32.81 -55.12 -20.70
CA LEU A 11 31.52 -54.45 -20.64
C LEU A 11 31.63 -53.29 -19.63
N LEU A 12 31.87 -52.08 -20.15
CA LEU A 12 31.75 -50.83 -19.39
C LEU A 12 30.27 -50.56 -19.12
N LEU A 13 29.81 -50.92 -17.92
CA LEU A 13 28.50 -50.56 -17.39
C LEU A 13 28.54 -49.07 -17.00
N SER A 14 28.12 -48.19 -17.91
CA SER A 14 27.94 -46.77 -17.62
C SER A 14 26.76 -46.58 -16.67
N CYS A 15 27.03 -46.50 -15.37
CA CYS A 15 26.07 -45.97 -14.40
C CYS A 15 25.78 -44.51 -14.72
N LEU A 16 24.67 -44.25 -15.43
CA LEU A 16 24.07 -42.93 -15.51
C LEU A 16 23.58 -42.58 -14.10
N VAL A 17 24.39 -41.83 -13.35
CA VAL A 17 23.92 -41.16 -12.14
C VAL A 17 22.98 -40.07 -12.60
N ALA A 18 21.67 -40.29 -12.46
CA ALA A 18 20.68 -39.25 -12.62
C ALA A 18 20.96 -38.18 -11.57
N ILE A 19 21.55 -37.06 -12.00
CA ILE A 19 21.62 -35.85 -11.18
C ILE A 19 20.15 -35.38 -11.04
N PRO A 20 19.57 -35.36 -9.84
CA PRO A 20 18.23 -34.83 -9.67
C PRO A 20 18.27 -33.36 -10.11
N ALA A 21 17.42 -33.00 -11.07
CA ALA A 21 17.20 -31.60 -11.40
C ALA A 21 16.78 -30.89 -10.11
N ALA A 22 17.63 -30.02 -9.59
CA ALA A 22 17.30 -29.17 -8.46
C ALA A 22 15.96 -28.49 -8.77
N SER A 23 15.00 -28.76 -7.89
CA SER A 23 13.59 -28.47 -8.10
C SER A 23 13.37 -26.97 -8.37
N GLY A 24 12.58 -26.61 -9.38
CA GLY A 24 12.29 -25.20 -9.70
C GLY A 24 11.69 -24.41 -8.53
N SER A 25 11.11 -25.10 -7.54
CA SER A 25 10.63 -24.54 -6.27
C SER A 25 11.74 -24.06 -5.34
N GLU A 26 12.84 -24.83 -5.18
CA GLU A 26 13.97 -24.43 -4.34
C GLU A 26 14.69 -23.21 -4.90
N ASN A 27 14.80 -23.13 -6.23
CA ASN A 27 15.42 -21.99 -6.92
C ASN A 27 14.59 -20.70 -6.76
N LEU A 28 13.25 -20.80 -6.76
CA LEU A 28 12.40 -19.63 -6.54
C LEU A 28 12.52 -19.11 -5.12
N ALA A 29 12.43 -19.98 -4.11
CA ALA A 29 12.49 -19.58 -2.70
C ALA A 29 13.80 -18.84 -2.37
N GLN A 30 14.94 -19.38 -2.84
CA GLN A 30 16.24 -18.71 -2.67
C GLN A 30 16.30 -17.36 -3.37
N SER A 31 15.74 -17.26 -4.58
CA SER A 31 15.71 -16.01 -5.33
C SER A 31 14.83 -14.95 -4.65
N LEU A 32 13.69 -15.35 -4.08
CA LEU A 32 12.84 -14.45 -3.30
C LEU A 32 13.58 -13.91 -2.08
N GLU A 33 14.32 -14.76 -1.36
CA GLU A 33 15.10 -14.35 -0.20
C GLU A 33 16.18 -13.32 -0.56
N VAL A 34 16.91 -13.54 -1.66
CA VAL A 34 17.88 -12.57 -2.18
C VAL A 34 17.20 -11.22 -2.47
N LEU A 35 16.03 -11.23 -3.11
CA LEU A 35 15.33 -9.99 -3.44
C LEU A 35 14.78 -9.26 -2.21
N ARG A 36 14.31 -9.98 -1.18
CA ARG A 36 13.77 -9.38 0.06
C ARG A 36 14.79 -8.46 0.75
N HIS A 37 16.07 -8.83 0.68
CA HIS A 37 17.15 -8.20 1.45
C HIS A 37 17.95 -7.12 0.71
N VAL A 38 17.60 -6.79 -0.54
CA VAL A 38 18.34 -5.77 -1.31
C VAL A 38 18.38 -4.41 -0.60
N ALA A 39 19.58 -3.90 -0.32
CA ALA A 39 19.81 -2.66 0.41
C ALA A 39 20.40 -1.53 -0.45
N LEU A 40 20.53 -0.33 0.15
CA LEU A 40 20.86 0.94 -0.51
C LEU A 40 22.31 1.01 -1.06
N ASP A 41 23.21 0.11 -0.66
CA ASP A 41 24.64 0.18 -1.00
C ASP A 41 25.03 -0.52 -2.32
N GLY A 42 24.06 -1.15 -3.00
CA GLY A 42 24.22 -1.72 -4.34
C GLY A 42 25.13 -2.94 -4.45
N LYS A 43 25.69 -3.42 -3.34
CA LYS A 43 26.59 -4.60 -3.31
C LYS A 43 25.89 -5.86 -3.82
N ASP A 44 24.59 -5.97 -3.55
CA ASP A 44 23.80 -7.14 -3.91
C ASP A 44 23.14 -7.04 -5.29
N ASN A 45 23.34 -5.95 -6.05
CA ASN A 45 22.61 -5.71 -7.30
C ASN A 45 22.82 -6.79 -8.36
N ALA A 46 24.04 -7.34 -8.47
CA ALA A 46 24.31 -8.41 -9.43
C ALA A 46 23.60 -9.72 -9.05
N ALA A 47 23.52 -10.03 -7.75
CA ALA A 47 22.77 -11.17 -7.25
C ALA A 47 21.26 -10.95 -7.41
N ALA A 48 20.78 -9.76 -7.06
CA ALA A 48 19.39 -9.34 -7.23
C ALA A 48 18.95 -9.42 -8.69
N ALA A 49 19.76 -8.96 -9.65
CA ALA A 49 19.43 -9.04 -11.06
C ALA A 49 19.31 -10.49 -11.55
N ARG A 50 20.12 -11.43 -11.03
CA ARG A 50 19.99 -12.86 -11.35
C ARG A 50 18.74 -13.46 -10.71
N ALA A 51 18.52 -13.18 -9.43
CA ALA A 51 17.34 -13.64 -8.69
C ALA A 51 16.04 -13.11 -9.33
N TRP A 52 16.03 -11.85 -9.75
CA TRP A 52 14.90 -11.23 -10.42
C TRP A 52 14.54 -11.96 -11.72
N LYS A 53 15.52 -12.38 -12.52
CA LYS A 53 15.26 -13.16 -13.75
C LYS A 53 14.59 -14.49 -13.44
N VAL A 54 14.99 -15.16 -12.36
CA VAL A 54 14.36 -16.42 -11.91
C VAL A 54 12.92 -16.15 -11.47
N VAL A 55 12.71 -15.15 -10.61
CA VAL A 55 11.38 -14.80 -10.10
C VAL A 55 10.46 -14.37 -11.25
N ALA A 56 10.89 -13.47 -12.13
CA ALA A 56 10.09 -12.96 -13.25
C ALA A 56 9.79 -14.02 -14.32
N ALA A 57 10.57 -15.10 -14.39
CA ALA A 57 10.31 -16.23 -15.27
C ALA A 57 9.36 -17.27 -14.68
N ALA A 58 8.99 -17.17 -13.40
CA ALA A 58 8.09 -18.12 -12.75
C ALA A 58 6.69 -18.11 -13.37
N ASP A 59 5.96 -19.21 -13.20
CA ASP A 59 4.58 -19.35 -13.64
C ASP A 59 3.63 -18.44 -12.85
N ALA A 60 2.50 -18.09 -13.46
CA ALA A 60 1.54 -17.15 -12.89
C ALA A 60 0.96 -17.64 -11.55
N GLU A 61 0.86 -18.96 -11.37
CA GLU A 61 0.42 -19.64 -10.16
C GLU A 61 1.28 -19.31 -8.93
N ARG A 62 2.53 -18.85 -9.14
CA ARG A 62 3.44 -18.42 -8.07
C ARG A 62 3.24 -16.96 -7.66
N LEU A 63 2.40 -16.19 -8.34
CA LEU A 63 2.15 -14.78 -8.01
C LEU A 63 1.78 -14.55 -6.54
N PRO A 64 0.89 -15.33 -5.89
CA PRO A 64 0.60 -15.14 -4.47
C PRO A 64 1.85 -15.26 -3.59
N GLU A 65 2.72 -16.25 -3.83
CA GLU A 65 3.97 -16.43 -3.08
C GLU A 65 4.96 -15.28 -3.31
N ILE A 66 5.10 -14.81 -4.56
CA ILE A 66 5.97 -13.70 -4.92
C ILE A 66 5.48 -12.38 -4.30
N LEU A 67 4.16 -12.18 -4.28
CA LEU A 67 3.55 -11.01 -3.65
C LEU A 67 3.68 -11.07 -2.12
N SER A 68 3.49 -12.24 -1.50
CA SER A 68 3.75 -12.45 -0.06
C SER A 68 5.21 -12.16 0.31
N ALA A 69 6.15 -12.39 -0.60
CA ALA A 69 7.55 -12.06 -0.35
C ALA A 69 7.79 -10.56 -0.13
N ILE A 70 6.85 -9.67 -0.46
CA ILE A 70 6.94 -8.24 -0.12
C ILE A 70 6.78 -8.03 1.39
N ASP A 71 6.12 -8.94 2.11
CA ASP A 71 5.90 -8.85 3.55
C ASP A 71 7.23 -8.90 4.30
N GLY A 72 7.60 -7.81 4.98
CA GLY A 72 8.87 -7.72 5.70
C GLY A 72 10.10 -7.55 4.80
N ALA A 73 9.93 -7.35 3.49
CA ALA A 73 11.04 -6.97 2.62
C ALA A 73 11.53 -5.55 2.94
N THR A 74 12.80 -5.29 2.63
CA THR A 74 13.33 -3.91 2.64
C THR A 74 12.58 -3.02 1.62
N PRO A 75 12.58 -1.69 1.76
CA PRO A 75 11.93 -0.81 0.79
C PRO A 75 12.41 -1.00 -0.66
N LEU A 76 13.71 -1.29 -0.85
CA LEU A 76 14.26 -1.60 -2.17
C LEU A 76 13.91 -3.02 -2.62
N GLY A 77 14.00 -4.02 -1.73
CA GLY A 77 13.59 -5.38 -2.04
C GLY A 77 12.13 -5.49 -2.47
N ALA A 78 11.23 -4.77 -1.79
CA ALA A 78 9.83 -4.65 -2.19
C ALA A 78 9.65 -4.11 -3.61
N ASN A 79 10.52 -3.18 -4.06
CA ASN A 79 10.48 -2.68 -5.43
C ASN A 79 10.93 -3.74 -6.45
N TRP A 80 11.97 -4.52 -6.15
CA TRP A 80 12.41 -5.63 -7.02
C TRP A 80 11.33 -6.71 -7.15
N LEU A 81 10.70 -7.08 -6.04
CA LEU A 81 9.62 -8.08 -6.02
C LEU A 81 8.38 -7.56 -6.78
N ARG A 82 8.02 -6.29 -6.58
CA ARG A 82 6.94 -5.63 -7.32
C ARG A 82 7.16 -5.74 -8.84
N THR A 83 8.35 -5.39 -9.32
CA THR A 83 8.63 -5.41 -10.77
C THR A 83 8.67 -6.84 -11.32
N ALA A 84 9.09 -7.83 -10.53
CA ALA A 84 9.03 -9.23 -10.94
C ALA A 84 7.58 -9.73 -11.08
N ALA A 85 6.72 -9.41 -10.10
CA ALA A 85 5.30 -9.72 -10.15
C ALA A 85 4.59 -9.03 -11.34
N GLU A 86 4.93 -7.77 -11.61
CA GLU A 86 4.44 -7.03 -12.79
C GLU A 86 4.88 -7.70 -14.10
N ALA A 87 6.14 -8.12 -14.22
CA ALA A 87 6.65 -8.78 -15.40
C ALA A 87 5.91 -10.09 -15.72
N ILE A 88 5.59 -10.89 -14.69
CA ILE A 88 4.77 -12.09 -14.82
C ILE A 88 3.38 -11.72 -15.33
N ALA A 89 2.70 -10.79 -14.66
CA ALA A 89 1.33 -10.43 -15.02
C ALA A 89 1.23 -9.81 -16.43
N GLU A 90 2.19 -8.98 -16.83
CA GLU A 90 2.30 -8.43 -18.18
C GLU A 90 2.49 -9.51 -19.25
N ARG A 91 3.33 -10.50 -18.97
CA ARG A 91 3.55 -11.65 -19.86
C ARG A 91 2.25 -12.42 -20.08
N GLU A 92 1.53 -12.77 -19.02
CA GLU A 92 0.27 -13.50 -19.13
C GLU A 92 -0.78 -12.72 -19.93
N LEU A 93 -0.94 -11.42 -19.67
CA LEU A 93 -1.89 -10.59 -20.42
C LEU A 93 -1.52 -10.47 -21.91
N ARG A 94 -0.23 -10.24 -22.21
CA ARG A 94 0.25 -10.16 -23.59
C ARG A 94 0.01 -11.47 -24.35
N GLU A 95 0.14 -12.60 -23.66
CA GLU A 95 -0.04 -13.93 -24.22
C GLU A 95 -1.50 -14.44 -24.09
N LYS A 96 -2.42 -13.56 -23.64
CA LYS A 96 -3.86 -13.83 -23.48
C LYS A 96 -4.15 -15.02 -22.56
N ARG A 97 -3.28 -15.27 -21.59
CA ARG A 97 -3.46 -16.26 -20.54
C ARG A 97 -4.09 -15.64 -19.29
N ALA A 98 -4.78 -16.47 -18.52
CA ALA A 98 -5.45 -16.05 -17.30
C ALA A 98 -4.48 -15.99 -16.11
N LEU A 99 -4.66 -15.00 -15.24
CA LEU A 99 -4.03 -15.00 -13.92
C LEU A 99 -4.77 -15.96 -12.98
N PRO A 100 -4.12 -16.49 -11.91
CA PRO A 100 -4.77 -17.38 -10.95
C PRO A 100 -5.79 -16.60 -10.12
N ARG A 101 -7.03 -16.56 -10.62
CA ARG A 101 -8.10 -15.70 -10.12
C ARG A 101 -8.37 -15.95 -8.65
N GLU A 102 -8.69 -17.18 -8.27
CA GLU A 102 -9.17 -17.52 -6.94
C GLU A 102 -8.10 -17.25 -5.89
N ALA A 103 -6.84 -17.62 -6.20
CA ALA A 103 -5.71 -17.39 -5.31
C ALA A 103 -5.40 -15.89 -5.12
N LEU A 104 -5.46 -15.10 -6.20
CA LEU A 104 -5.27 -13.65 -6.10
C LEU A 104 -6.45 -12.94 -5.41
N GLN A 105 -7.69 -13.42 -5.58
CA GLN A 105 -8.83 -12.89 -4.81
C GLN A 105 -8.65 -13.14 -3.31
N ALA A 106 -8.22 -14.34 -2.92
CA ALA A 106 -7.92 -14.66 -1.53
C ALA A 106 -6.80 -13.75 -1.00
N PHE A 107 -5.71 -13.59 -1.76
CA PHE A 107 -4.59 -12.72 -1.39
C PHE A 107 -5.00 -11.25 -1.21
N VAL A 108 -5.83 -10.71 -2.10
CA VAL A 108 -6.35 -9.33 -1.98
C VAL A 108 -7.16 -9.16 -0.70
N LEU A 109 -7.94 -10.16 -0.29
CA LEU A 109 -8.83 -10.07 0.88
C LEU A 109 -8.14 -10.37 2.22
N ASP A 110 -6.95 -10.96 2.20
CA ASP A 110 -6.18 -11.20 3.42
C ASP A 110 -5.46 -9.92 3.89
N THR A 111 -5.94 -9.35 4.98
CA THR A 111 -5.42 -8.11 5.56
C THR A 111 -4.07 -8.26 6.27
N ASN A 112 -3.55 -9.49 6.41
CA ASN A 112 -2.22 -9.73 6.99
C ASN A 112 -1.08 -9.42 6.02
N HIS A 113 -1.36 -9.39 4.72
CA HIS A 113 -0.36 -9.05 3.70
C HIS A 113 -0.16 -7.54 3.57
N HIS A 114 1.02 -7.15 3.06
CA HIS A 114 1.42 -5.77 2.86
C HIS A 114 0.41 -5.02 1.95
N PRO A 115 -0.12 -3.84 2.34
CA PRO A 115 -1.15 -3.11 1.60
C PRO A 115 -0.83 -2.91 0.11
N ARG A 116 0.41 -2.55 -0.21
CA ARG A 116 0.84 -2.36 -1.61
C ARG A 116 0.88 -3.65 -2.43
N ALA A 117 1.20 -4.78 -1.82
CA ALA A 117 1.19 -6.08 -2.51
C ALA A 117 -0.26 -6.48 -2.85
N ARG A 118 -1.16 -6.31 -1.88
CA ARG A 118 -2.61 -6.55 -2.05
C ARG A 118 -3.20 -5.66 -3.14
N TYR A 119 -2.85 -4.37 -3.14
CA TYR A 119 -3.30 -3.45 -4.20
C TYR A 119 -2.73 -3.81 -5.58
N LEU A 120 -1.47 -4.27 -5.66
CA LEU A 120 -0.88 -4.75 -6.92
C LEU A 120 -1.62 -5.96 -7.47
N ALA A 121 -1.92 -6.94 -6.61
CA ALA A 121 -2.72 -8.12 -6.95
C ALA A 121 -4.10 -7.72 -7.49
N TYR A 122 -4.80 -6.83 -6.78
CA TYR A 122 -6.10 -6.29 -7.19
C TYR A 122 -6.02 -5.63 -8.57
N ARG A 123 -5.03 -4.76 -8.80
CA ARG A 123 -4.88 -4.04 -10.07
C ARG A 123 -4.70 -4.98 -11.26
N TRP A 124 -3.82 -5.98 -11.14
CA TRP A 124 -3.59 -6.95 -12.20
C TRP A 124 -4.79 -7.86 -12.44
N LEU A 125 -5.43 -8.30 -11.35
CA LEU A 125 -6.60 -9.14 -11.43
C LEU A 125 -7.78 -8.43 -12.12
N VAL A 126 -8.06 -7.17 -11.78
CA VAL A 126 -9.09 -6.36 -12.45
C VAL A 126 -8.73 -6.07 -13.90
N ARG A 127 -7.44 -5.84 -14.21
CA ARG A 127 -6.99 -5.62 -15.58
C ARG A 127 -7.17 -6.87 -16.45
N SER A 128 -6.93 -8.06 -15.88
CA SER A 128 -7.13 -9.34 -16.56
C SER A 128 -8.62 -9.72 -16.68
N ILE A 129 -9.37 -9.54 -15.60
CA ILE A 129 -10.76 -9.98 -15.45
C ILE A 129 -11.60 -8.82 -14.88
N PRO A 130 -12.09 -7.89 -15.72
CA PRO A 130 -12.76 -6.67 -15.26
C PRO A 130 -13.94 -6.89 -14.31
N LYS A 131 -14.68 -8.00 -14.48
CA LYS A 131 -15.83 -8.36 -13.63
C LYS A 131 -15.46 -8.55 -12.15
N VAL A 132 -14.22 -8.94 -11.85
CA VAL A 132 -13.74 -9.12 -10.47
C VAL A 132 -13.84 -7.81 -9.66
N LYS A 133 -13.79 -6.65 -10.33
CA LYS A 133 -13.96 -5.35 -9.66
C LYS A 133 -15.30 -5.28 -8.92
N GLU A 134 -16.38 -5.74 -9.54
CA GLU A 134 -17.72 -5.69 -8.94
C GLU A 134 -17.88 -6.66 -7.77
N GLU A 135 -17.11 -7.75 -7.76
CA GLU A 135 -17.09 -8.77 -6.71
C GLU A 135 -16.28 -8.34 -5.49
N LEU A 136 -15.14 -7.68 -5.70
CA LEU A 136 -14.21 -7.32 -4.63
C LEU A 136 -14.58 -6.00 -3.94
N LEU A 137 -14.92 -4.95 -4.70
CA LEU A 137 -15.11 -3.62 -4.11
C LEU A 137 -16.13 -3.53 -2.97
N PRO A 138 -17.27 -4.26 -2.97
CA PRO A 138 -18.19 -4.27 -1.83
C PRO A 138 -17.53 -4.69 -0.50
N LYS A 139 -16.47 -5.51 -0.56
CA LYS A 139 -15.77 -6.05 0.62
C LYS A 139 -14.64 -5.13 1.11
N LEU A 140 -14.29 -4.10 0.35
CA LEU A 140 -13.08 -3.29 0.56
C LEU A 140 -13.37 -1.88 1.12
N ALA A 141 -14.64 -1.53 1.36
CA ALA A 141 -15.02 -0.18 1.81
C ALA A 141 -14.39 0.23 3.16
N GLN A 142 -14.06 -0.74 4.01
CA GLN A 142 -13.39 -0.51 5.30
C GLN A 142 -11.97 -1.10 5.35
N ASP A 143 -11.42 -1.49 4.20
CA ASP A 143 -10.13 -2.19 4.12
C ASP A 143 -8.97 -1.35 4.67
N PRO A 144 -8.03 -1.89 5.48
CA PRO A 144 -6.91 -1.09 5.99
C PRO A 144 -6.00 -0.48 4.91
N SER A 145 -5.90 -1.05 3.71
CA SER A 145 -5.18 -0.44 2.59
C SER A 145 -5.90 0.80 2.09
N VAL A 146 -5.20 1.93 2.05
CA VAL A 146 -5.71 3.21 1.53
C VAL A 146 -6.14 3.06 0.07
N GLU A 147 -5.33 2.40 -0.75
CA GLU A 147 -5.57 2.27 -2.19
C GLU A 147 -6.78 1.38 -2.50
N LEU A 148 -6.95 0.26 -1.79
CA LEU A 148 -8.13 -0.62 -1.94
C LEU A 148 -9.41 0.07 -1.45
N ARG A 149 -9.35 0.74 -0.30
CA ARG A 149 -10.47 1.51 0.24
C ARG A 149 -10.90 2.62 -0.70
N ARG A 150 -9.93 3.35 -1.28
CA ARG A 150 -10.18 4.44 -2.23
C ARG A 150 -10.97 3.97 -3.45
N GLU A 151 -10.66 2.80 -4.00
CA GLU A 151 -11.42 2.21 -5.11
C GLU A 151 -12.86 1.86 -4.70
N ALA A 152 -13.04 1.31 -3.50
CA ALA A 152 -14.37 0.96 -2.98
C ALA A 152 -15.22 2.21 -2.72
N VAL A 153 -14.64 3.25 -2.12
CA VAL A 153 -15.29 4.55 -1.91
C VAL A 153 -15.64 5.20 -3.26
N ALA A 154 -14.77 5.12 -4.26
CA ALA A 154 -15.07 5.64 -5.59
C ALA A 154 -16.32 4.97 -6.20
N ARG A 155 -16.49 3.65 -6.01
CA ARG A 155 -17.72 2.94 -6.40
C ARG A 155 -18.94 3.44 -5.62
N LEU A 156 -18.84 3.64 -4.30
CA LEU A 156 -19.94 4.16 -3.48
C LEU A 156 -20.36 5.57 -3.89
N ILE A 157 -19.40 6.45 -4.19
CA ILE A 157 -19.67 7.80 -4.72
C ILE A 157 -20.42 7.72 -6.06
N ALA A 158 -19.98 6.84 -6.96
CA ALA A 158 -20.63 6.66 -8.26
C ALA A 158 -22.06 6.11 -8.12
N GLU A 159 -22.29 5.20 -7.18
CA GLU A 159 -23.62 4.68 -6.86
C GLU A 159 -24.53 5.77 -6.29
N ALA A 160 -24.05 6.54 -5.31
CA ALA A 160 -24.79 7.66 -4.74
C ALA A 160 -25.15 8.71 -5.80
N SER A 161 -24.21 9.06 -6.69
CA SER A 161 -24.45 9.99 -7.79
C SER A 161 -25.50 9.47 -8.79
N LYS A 162 -25.54 8.16 -9.07
CA LYS A 162 -26.60 7.57 -9.91
C LYS A 162 -27.97 7.60 -9.25
N ILE A 163 -28.04 7.53 -7.92
CA ILE A 163 -29.30 7.64 -7.17
C ILE A 163 -29.78 9.10 -7.17
N ASP A 164 -28.87 10.03 -6.92
CA ASP A 164 -29.10 11.48 -6.93
C ASP A 164 -29.66 11.94 -8.28
N ALA A 165 -29.06 11.48 -9.39
CA ALA A 165 -29.53 11.76 -10.76
C ALA A 165 -30.97 11.27 -11.05
N LYS A 166 -31.53 10.37 -10.24
CA LYS A 166 -32.92 9.91 -10.34
C LYS A 166 -33.90 10.74 -9.50
N ALA A 167 -33.48 11.91 -9.00
CA ALA A 167 -34.26 12.80 -8.15
C ALA A 167 -34.85 12.11 -6.90
N ARG A 168 -34.06 11.22 -6.28
CA ARG A 168 -34.41 10.53 -5.02
C ARG A 168 -33.52 11.08 -3.88
N PRO A 169 -33.82 12.27 -3.33
CA PRO A 169 -32.91 12.98 -2.44
C PRO A 169 -32.61 12.22 -1.14
N ASN A 170 -33.60 11.59 -0.51
CA ASN A 170 -33.40 10.84 0.73
C ASN A 170 -32.52 9.59 0.53
N ASP A 171 -32.72 8.87 -0.58
CA ASP A 171 -31.90 7.73 -0.96
C ASP A 171 -30.46 8.17 -1.27
N ALA A 172 -30.31 9.29 -1.99
CA ALA A 172 -29.01 9.86 -2.34
C ALA A 172 -28.23 10.29 -1.10
N VAL A 173 -28.88 10.99 -0.15
CA VAL A 173 -28.29 11.36 1.14
C VAL A 173 -27.81 10.12 1.88
N SER A 174 -28.62 9.07 1.96
CA SER A 174 -28.26 7.82 2.63
C SER A 174 -27.04 7.15 1.97
N ALA A 175 -26.99 7.13 0.64
CA ALA A 175 -25.88 6.58 -0.12
C ALA A 175 -24.58 7.40 0.04
N TYR A 176 -24.65 8.73 -0.02
CA TYR A 176 -23.51 9.60 0.22
C TYR A 176 -22.99 9.52 1.65
N ARG A 177 -23.85 9.39 2.67
CA ARG A 177 -23.41 9.18 4.05
C ARG A 177 -22.64 7.88 4.23
N ARG A 178 -23.07 6.79 3.57
CA ARG A 178 -22.32 5.52 3.55
C ARG A 178 -20.94 5.67 2.87
N ALA A 179 -20.88 6.44 1.78
CA ALA A 179 -19.60 6.74 1.13
C ALA A 179 -18.69 7.58 2.04
N LEU A 180 -19.25 8.55 2.77
CA LEU A 180 -18.52 9.40 3.70
C LEU A 180 -17.91 8.59 4.83
N GLU A 181 -18.70 7.73 5.48
CA GLU A 181 -18.27 6.86 6.59
C GLU A 181 -17.05 5.99 6.22
N ALA A 182 -17.00 5.52 4.97
CA ALA A 182 -15.89 4.72 4.44
C ALA A 182 -14.67 5.57 3.99
N SER A 183 -14.83 6.88 3.78
CA SER A 183 -13.81 7.73 3.15
C SER A 183 -12.79 8.28 4.14
N ARG A 184 -11.52 8.26 3.76
CA ARG A 184 -10.39 8.84 4.50
C ARG A 184 -9.56 9.81 3.65
N ASP A 185 -9.62 9.67 2.33
CA ASP A 185 -8.96 10.57 1.38
C ASP A 185 -9.65 11.93 1.28
N GLU A 186 -8.88 13.01 1.43
CA GLU A 186 -9.39 14.38 1.45
C GLU A 186 -10.26 14.73 0.24
N ASP A 187 -9.79 14.40 -0.96
CA ASP A 187 -10.50 14.73 -2.21
C ASP A 187 -11.85 14.02 -2.31
N GLN A 188 -11.92 12.76 -1.87
CA GLN A 188 -13.17 11.98 -1.84
C GLN A 188 -14.14 12.53 -0.79
N VAL A 189 -13.65 12.82 0.42
CA VAL A 189 -14.46 13.42 1.49
C VAL A 189 -15.04 14.76 1.05
N ARG A 190 -14.21 15.66 0.50
CA ARG A 190 -14.67 16.97 -0.01
C ARG A 190 -15.73 16.81 -1.09
N LYS A 191 -15.53 15.87 -2.03
CA LYS A 191 -16.49 15.59 -3.10
C LYS A 191 -17.84 15.11 -2.54
N ILE A 192 -17.82 14.23 -1.54
CA ILE A 192 -19.03 13.72 -0.89
C ILE A 192 -19.72 14.82 -0.09
N ALA A 193 -18.95 15.61 0.68
CA ALA A 193 -19.48 16.72 1.47
C ALA A 193 -20.18 17.77 0.59
N ALA A 194 -19.57 18.17 -0.52
CA ALA A 194 -20.18 19.09 -1.47
C ALA A 194 -21.47 18.53 -2.09
N ALA A 195 -21.57 17.21 -2.31
CA ALA A 195 -22.80 16.58 -2.79
C ALA A 195 -23.90 16.57 -1.71
N LEU A 196 -23.54 16.28 -0.46
CA LEU A 196 -24.44 16.33 0.69
C LEU A 196 -24.97 17.75 0.94
N GLU A 197 -24.12 18.76 0.83
CA GLU A 197 -24.51 20.18 0.99
C GLU A 197 -25.55 20.63 -0.04
N LYS A 198 -25.40 20.21 -1.31
CA LYS A 198 -26.40 20.46 -2.36
C LYS A 198 -27.75 19.81 -2.07
N LEU A 199 -27.75 18.73 -1.29
CA LEU A 199 -28.95 18.05 -0.79
C LEU A 199 -29.43 18.61 0.57
N GLY A 200 -28.90 19.76 1.01
CA GLY A 200 -29.28 20.43 2.25
C GLY A 200 -28.70 19.79 3.51
N GLN A 201 -27.71 18.92 3.39
CA GLN A 201 -27.06 18.26 4.53
C GLN A 201 -25.72 18.95 4.84
N LYS A 202 -25.54 19.37 6.10
CA LYS A 202 -24.24 19.88 6.57
C LYS A 202 -23.32 18.71 6.92
N VAL A 203 -22.05 18.83 6.55
CA VAL A 203 -20.99 17.87 6.93
C VAL A 203 -19.97 18.56 7.81
N ASP A 204 -19.74 18.00 8.99
CA ASP A 204 -18.71 18.44 9.91
C ASP A 204 -17.37 17.78 9.54
N LEU A 205 -16.59 18.48 8.71
CA LEU A 205 -15.28 18.00 8.23
C LEU A 205 -14.26 17.84 9.36
N PRO A 206 -14.10 18.81 10.30
CA PRO A 206 -13.21 18.63 11.45
C PRO A 206 -13.51 17.36 12.24
N ARG A 207 -14.79 17.11 12.56
CA ARG A 207 -15.19 15.90 13.26
C ARG A 207 -14.95 14.64 12.43
N HIS A 208 -15.22 14.67 11.13
CA HIS A 208 -15.02 13.53 10.23
C HIS A 208 -13.55 13.09 10.16
N PHE A 209 -12.63 14.04 10.04
CA PHE A 209 -11.20 13.77 10.01
C PHE A 209 -10.57 13.60 11.40
N GLY A 210 -11.32 13.89 12.47
CA GLY A 210 -10.82 13.83 13.84
C GLY A 210 -9.80 14.94 14.15
N PHE A 211 -9.95 16.12 13.54
CA PHE A 211 -9.07 17.25 13.81
C PHE A 211 -9.32 17.83 15.20
N LEU A 212 -8.24 18.27 15.85
CA LEU A 212 -8.31 19.05 17.09
C LEU A 212 -8.55 20.53 16.72
N THR A 213 -9.69 21.05 17.13
CA THR A 213 -10.11 22.45 16.86
C THR A 213 -9.83 23.39 18.03
N ASP A 214 -9.68 22.83 19.23
CA ASP A 214 -9.49 23.57 20.47
C ASP A 214 -8.08 23.37 21.00
N TRP A 215 -7.39 24.48 21.22
CA TRP A 215 -5.98 24.52 21.57
C TRP A 215 -5.73 25.41 22.79
N LYS A 216 -4.69 25.08 23.55
CA LYS A 216 -4.02 26.01 24.46
C LYS A 216 -2.76 26.48 23.76
N LEU A 217 -2.66 27.78 23.52
CA LEU A 217 -1.54 28.39 22.80
C LEU A 217 -0.76 29.33 23.72
N ILE A 218 0.56 29.34 23.57
CA ILE A 218 1.45 30.31 24.22
C ILE A 218 2.51 30.77 23.21
N ALA A 219 2.35 31.99 22.71
CA ALA A 219 3.12 32.55 21.60
C ALA A 219 3.02 34.10 21.61
N PRO A 220 3.88 34.84 20.87
CA PRO A 220 5.04 34.37 20.13
C PRO A 220 6.32 34.34 20.97
N PHE A 221 7.15 33.31 20.78
CA PHE A 221 8.52 33.24 21.27
C PHE A 221 9.53 33.72 20.20
N ASP A 222 10.74 34.10 20.63
CA ASP A 222 11.73 34.69 19.73
C ASP A 222 12.49 33.66 18.88
N ASN A 223 12.06 33.49 17.62
CA ASN A 223 12.78 32.69 16.63
C ASN A 223 13.69 33.52 15.69
N SER A 224 14.18 34.68 16.13
CA SER A 224 15.06 35.52 15.29
C SER A 224 16.34 34.78 14.90
N GLY A 225 16.67 34.81 13.60
CA GLY A 225 17.81 34.07 13.06
C GLY A 225 17.64 32.55 13.06
N ARG A 226 16.39 32.03 13.13
CA ARG A 226 16.06 30.59 13.19
C ARG A 226 16.61 29.85 14.42
N ARG A 227 17.01 30.59 15.46
CA ARG A 227 17.59 30.02 16.69
C ARG A 227 16.58 29.30 17.58
N GLY A 228 15.28 29.47 17.33
CA GLY A 228 14.20 28.85 18.10
C GLY A 228 14.16 27.33 18.00
N PHE A 229 14.81 26.73 17.01
CA PHE A 229 14.92 25.27 16.90
C PHE A 229 15.83 24.67 17.99
N ASP A 230 16.93 25.36 18.32
CA ASP A 230 17.90 24.92 19.34
C ASP A 230 17.61 25.52 20.73
N THR A 231 16.60 26.40 20.84
CA THR A 231 16.27 27.11 22.08
C THR A 231 15.17 26.39 22.82
N VAL A 232 15.44 25.93 24.04
CA VAL A 232 14.41 25.36 24.92
C VAL A 232 13.63 26.48 25.58
N TYR A 233 12.36 26.63 25.22
CA TYR A 233 11.48 27.61 25.85
C TYR A 233 10.92 27.09 27.18
N PRO A 234 10.59 27.98 28.15
CA PRO A 234 10.08 27.55 29.45
C PRO A 234 8.86 26.60 29.40
N PRO A 235 7.84 26.79 28.53
CA PRO A 235 6.71 25.86 28.42
C PRO A 235 7.08 24.44 27.97
N GLU A 236 8.27 24.24 27.39
CA GLU A 236 8.76 22.93 26.93
C GLU A 236 9.39 22.12 28.07
N ARG A 237 9.69 22.77 29.20
CA ARG A 237 10.23 22.12 30.39
C ARG A 237 9.13 21.65 31.34
N GLU A 238 8.06 22.44 31.45
CA GLU A 238 6.91 22.13 32.28
C GLU A 238 5.61 22.65 31.67
N LEU A 239 4.54 21.84 31.79
CA LEU A 239 3.20 22.28 31.43
C LEU A 239 2.56 23.00 32.62
N ASN A 240 2.80 24.30 32.71
CA ASN A 240 2.20 25.18 33.72
C ASN A 240 1.27 26.21 33.06
N GLU A 241 -0.03 25.91 33.03
CA GLU A 241 -1.05 26.74 32.37
C GLU A 241 -1.22 28.15 32.97
N LYS A 242 -0.77 28.36 34.22
CA LYS A 242 -0.92 29.64 34.92
C LYS A 242 0.32 30.53 34.82
N ALA A 243 1.42 29.99 34.29
CA ALA A 243 2.68 30.72 34.19
C ALA A 243 2.65 31.81 33.12
N THR A 244 3.54 32.78 33.29
CA THR A 244 3.85 33.82 32.32
C THR A 244 5.33 33.78 31.99
N TYR A 245 5.68 34.00 30.73
CA TYR A 245 7.06 33.91 30.25
C TYR A 245 7.42 35.11 29.37
N LYS A 246 8.71 35.39 29.22
CA LYS A 246 9.18 36.37 28.25
C LYS A 246 9.04 35.80 26.84
N GLY A 247 8.18 36.40 26.02
CA GLY A 247 8.06 36.14 24.60
C GLY A 247 8.87 37.13 23.76
N LYS A 248 8.60 37.16 22.45
CA LYS A 248 9.35 37.96 21.47
C LYS A 248 9.18 39.48 21.66
N THR A 249 7.95 39.94 21.86
CA THR A 249 7.60 41.37 21.95
C THR A 249 7.06 41.77 23.32
N GLY A 250 7.05 40.86 24.30
CA GLY A 250 6.49 41.10 25.62
C GLY A 250 6.31 39.82 26.43
N ILE A 251 5.61 39.91 27.55
CA ILE A 251 5.22 38.75 28.35
C ILE A 251 4.11 37.97 27.64
N VAL A 252 4.23 36.64 27.58
CA VAL A 252 3.23 35.72 27.02
C VAL A 252 2.68 34.79 28.11
N ARG A 253 1.47 34.30 27.88
CA ARG A 253 0.75 33.36 28.76
C ARG A 253 -0.08 32.41 27.91
N TRP A 254 -0.50 31.29 28.50
CA TRP A 254 -1.42 30.36 27.84
C TRP A 254 -2.78 31.00 27.58
N GLN A 255 -3.31 30.79 26.38
CA GLN A 255 -4.61 31.27 25.94
C GLN A 255 -5.38 30.10 25.33
N ALA A 256 -6.68 30.03 25.62
CA ALA A 256 -7.56 29.13 24.89
C ALA A 256 -7.75 29.71 23.47
N TYR A 257 -7.69 28.85 22.47
CA TYR A 257 -7.86 29.20 21.07
C TYR A 257 -8.74 28.15 20.40
N HIS A 258 -9.64 28.61 19.54
CA HIS A 258 -10.49 27.76 18.72
C HIS A 258 -10.26 28.12 17.25
N THR A 259 -10.17 27.11 16.39
CA THR A 259 -10.15 27.30 14.94
C THR A 259 -11.43 26.81 14.29
N ASP A 260 -12.07 27.69 13.53
CA ASP A 260 -13.20 27.35 12.65
C ASP A 260 -12.72 26.79 11.29
N HIS A 261 -11.40 26.62 11.10
CA HIS A 261 -10.88 26.13 9.84
C HIS A 261 -11.36 24.69 9.59
N PRO A 262 -11.93 24.37 8.41
CA PRO A 262 -12.49 23.04 8.13
C PRO A 262 -11.50 21.87 8.24
N PHE A 263 -10.20 22.19 8.25
CA PHE A 263 -9.09 21.25 8.42
C PHE A 263 -8.35 21.37 9.76
N GLY A 264 -8.93 22.05 10.74
CA GLY A 264 -8.32 22.24 12.06
C GLY A 264 -6.98 22.98 12.04
N LEU A 265 -6.72 23.78 11.00
CA LEU A 265 -5.47 24.53 10.89
C LEU A 265 -5.47 25.70 11.88
N VAL A 266 -4.35 25.88 12.55
CA VAL A 266 -4.06 27.01 13.43
C VAL A 266 -2.91 27.77 12.79
N ASP A 267 -3.15 29.02 12.39
CA ASP A 267 -2.15 29.93 11.84
C ASP A 267 -1.99 31.13 12.78
N PHE A 268 -0.75 31.50 13.14
CA PHE A 268 -0.43 32.50 14.15
C PHE A 268 0.84 33.31 13.84
#